data_AF-A0A1F3TZP5-F1
#
_entry.id   AF-A0A1F3TZP5-F1
#
_cell.length_a   1.000
_cell.length_b   1.000
_cell.length_c   1.000
_cell.angle_alpha   90.00
_cell.angle_beta   90.00
_cell.angle_gamma   90.00
#
_symmetry.space_group_name_H-M   'P 1'
#
loop_
_entity.id
_entity.type
_entity.pdbx_description
1 polymer ?
#
loop_
_entity_poly.entity_id
_entity_poly.type
_entity_poly.pdbx_seq_one_letter_code
_entity_poly.pdbx_strand_id
1 'polypeptide(L)'
;MIQAIKTSLHEVFWSFTPSRSQLEAMIKLDFNMGEARSNLMQLCFSRLASWPLLLVLVFLYFDPTKNSWSLQQVLGGQDFLFWSLDGRAQNMVMVFFIFFFLEWIFRKDVLFISILFYFLLKSDVHLNLALTGVLGTMLARDTYMWWLHIDLVSESRILWKRIMSMELLGWFIGAILSLVSLDYFHSQGFFHQSMTSGRFEFLITSVILIYAIQFLMVAAWGHFQFQKKKEPAEFPIHYSTANWFLRFRMRPYFKTNVQAQTEKYLSLHQKNLDELKTIKDLSPVSIPAKISQILQSELTLLKLASSRLTID
;
A
#
# COMPACT_ATOMS: atom_id res chain seq x y z
N MET A 1 -5.83 -2.53 -31.63
CA MET A 1 -6.61 -3.54 -30.88
C MET A 1 -5.81 -4.18 -29.74
N ILE A 2 -4.67 -4.84 -29.98
CA ILE A 2 -3.82 -5.45 -28.93
C ILE A 2 -3.38 -4.43 -27.86
N GLN A 3 -3.00 -3.22 -28.27
CA GLN A 3 -2.62 -2.16 -27.33
C GLN A 3 -3.78 -1.69 -26.45
N ALA A 4 -4.99 -1.58 -27.02
CA ALA A 4 -6.18 -1.22 -26.27
C ALA A 4 -6.54 -2.31 -25.25
N ILE A 5 -6.48 -3.59 -25.65
CA ILE A 5 -6.69 -4.74 -24.76
C ILE A 5 -5.65 -4.76 -23.63
N LYS A 6 -4.38 -4.51 -23.95
CA LYS A 6 -3.29 -4.44 -22.96
C LYS A 6 -3.51 -3.30 -21.96
N THR A 7 -3.93 -2.13 -22.44
CA THR A 7 -4.25 -0.98 -21.59
C THR A 7 -5.45 -1.28 -20.70
N SER A 8 -6.53 -1.84 -21.25
CA SER A 8 -7.73 -2.20 -20.48
C SER A 8 -7.46 -3.29 -19.44
N LEU A 9 -6.67 -4.33 -19.78
CA LEU A 9 -6.26 -5.34 -18.81
C LEU A 9 -5.39 -4.73 -17.72
N HIS A 10 -4.41 -3.91 -18.08
CA HIS A 10 -3.57 -3.20 -17.11
C HIS A 10 -4.41 -2.32 -16.18
N GLU A 11 -5.44 -1.63 -16.71
CA GLU A 11 -6.37 -0.80 -15.94
C GLU A 11 -7.27 -1.61 -15.00
N VAL A 12 -7.70 -2.80 -15.43
CA VAL A 12 -8.47 -3.74 -14.61
C VAL A 12 -7.58 -4.25 -13.47
N PHE A 13 -6.36 -4.72 -13.77
CA PHE A 13 -5.42 -5.18 -12.72
C PHE A 13 -5.06 -4.07 -11.73
N TRP A 14 -4.75 -2.86 -12.21
CA TRP A 14 -4.50 -1.70 -11.35
C TRP A 14 -5.74 -1.26 -10.56
N SER A 15 -6.94 -1.69 -10.94
CA SER A 15 -8.16 -1.32 -10.22
C SER A 15 -8.42 -2.04 -8.93
N PHE A 16 -7.58 -3.02 -8.63
CA PHE A 16 -7.77 -3.89 -7.49
C PHE A 16 -6.47 -4.08 -6.70
N THR A 17 -5.60 -3.08 -6.74
CA THR A 17 -4.41 -3.03 -5.90
C THR A 17 -4.74 -2.33 -4.57
N PRO A 18 -4.39 -2.90 -3.40
CA PRO A 18 -4.60 -2.26 -2.09
C PRO A 18 -4.00 -0.87 -1.99
N SER A 19 -2.81 -0.71 -2.56
CA SER A 19 -2.07 0.56 -2.68
C SER A 19 -2.97 1.65 -3.28
N ARG A 20 -3.60 1.37 -4.43
CA ARG A 20 -4.55 2.30 -5.06
C ARG A 20 -5.74 2.64 -4.18
N SER A 21 -6.38 1.64 -3.55
CA SER A 21 -7.56 1.88 -2.69
C SER A 21 -7.20 2.79 -1.50
N GLN A 22 -6.04 2.55 -0.87
CA GLN A 22 -5.49 3.40 0.18
C GLN A 22 -5.26 4.84 -0.31
N LEU A 23 -4.60 4.98 -1.46
CA LEU A 23 -4.29 6.29 -2.04
C LEU A 23 -5.56 7.07 -2.39
N GLU A 24 -6.53 6.44 -3.05
CA GLU A 24 -7.80 7.09 -3.39
C GLU A 24 -8.58 7.51 -2.14
N ALA A 25 -8.64 6.65 -1.12
CA ALA A 25 -9.31 6.98 0.14
C ALA A 25 -8.62 8.15 0.86
N MET A 26 -7.30 8.18 0.86
CA MET A 26 -6.52 9.27 1.44
C MET A 26 -6.72 10.59 0.70
N ILE A 27 -6.75 10.56 -0.64
CA ILE A 27 -7.04 11.74 -1.47
C ILE A 27 -8.46 12.24 -1.19
N LYS A 28 -9.45 11.35 -1.08
CA LYS A 28 -10.82 11.75 -0.74
C LYS A 28 -10.93 12.38 0.64
N LEU A 29 -10.14 11.92 1.62
CA LEU A 29 -10.04 12.55 2.94
C LEU A 29 -9.40 13.94 2.85
N ASP A 30 -8.30 14.07 2.10
CA ASP A 30 -7.55 15.33 1.93
C ASP A 30 -8.39 16.42 1.26
N PHE A 31 -9.16 16.05 0.22
CA PHE A 31 -10.05 16.97 -0.51
C PHE A 31 -11.47 17.07 0.07
N ASN A 32 -11.76 16.39 1.17
CA ASN A 32 -13.12 16.29 1.73
C ASN A 32 -14.18 15.89 0.68
N MET A 33 -13.82 14.94 -0.19
CA MET A 33 -14.71 14.42 -1.22
C MET A 33 -15.68 13.41 -0.59
N GLY A 34 -16.83 13.92 -0.14
CA GLY A 34 -17.88 13.11 0.49
C GLY A 34 -17.73 13.04 2.01
N GLU A 35 -18.26 11.98 2.61
CA GLU A 35 -18.25 11.85 4.07
C GLU A 35 -16.88 11.37 4.60
N ALA A 36 -16.27 12.17 5.47
CA ALA A 36 -15.00 11.83 6.14
C ALA A 36 -15.04 10.44 6.82
N ARG A 37 -16.18 10.06 7.38
CA ARG A 37 -16.40 8.73 7.98
C ARG A 37 -16.27 7.61 6.95
N SER A 38 -16.95 7.75 5.82
CA SER A 38 -16.95 6.74 4.75
C SER A 38 -15.55 6.59 4.14
N ASN A 39 -14.86 7.72 3.91
CA ASN A 39 -13.51 7.71 3.37
C ASN A 39 -12.48 7.13 4.35
N LEU A 40 -12.63 7.40 5.65
CA LEU A 40 -11.80 6.76 6.69
C LEU A 40 -12.02 5.25 6.75
N MET A 41 -13.26 4.79 6.62
CA MET A 41 -13.56 3.36 6.53
C MET A 41 -12.95 2.77 5.25
N GLN A 42 -13.10 3.42 4.09
CA GLN A 42 -12.46 2.95 2.86
C GLN A 42 -10.94 2.78 3.04
N LEU A 43 -10.29 3.69 3.75
CA LEU A 43 -8.88 3.60 4.07
C LEU A 43 -8.56 2.42 5.01
N CYS A 44 -9.37 2.20 6.05
CA CYS A 44 -9.18 1.11 7.01
C CYS A 44 -9.42 -0.28 6.41
N PHE A 45 -10.34 -0.39 5.44
CA PHE A 45 -10.69 -1.64 4.77
C PHE A 45 -9.97 -1.84 3.43
N SER A 46 -9.07 -0.94 3.06
CA SER A 46 -8.37 -0.93 1.78
C SER A 46 -7.59 -2.22 1.46
N ARG A 47 -7.12 -2.94 2.49
CA ARG A 47 -6.43 -4.23 2.33
C ARG A 47 -7.33 -5.33 1.78
N LEU A 48 -8.66 -5.24 1.97
CA LEU A 48 -9.63 -6.17 1.36
C LEU A 48 -9.73 -6.00 -0.16
N ALA A 49 -9.23 -4.88 -0.71
CA ALA A 49 -9.18 -4.68 -2.16
C ALA A 49 -8.17 -5.61 -2.86
N SER A 50 -7.33 -6.35 -2.12
CA SER A 50 -6.34 -7.32 -2.65
C SER A 50 -6.94 -8.60 -3.26
N TRP A 51 -8.26 -8.71 -3.41
CA TRP A 51 -8.92 -9.95 -3.83
C TRP A 51 -8.43 -10.54 -5.18
N PRO A 52 -7.85 -9.79 -6.16
CA PRO A 52 -7.29 -10.46 -7.33
C PRO A 52 -5.96 -11.15 -7.07
N LEU A 53 -5.26 -10.81 -5.99
CA LEU A 53 -4.19 -11.68 -5.49
C LEU A 53 -4.79 -13.05 -5.15
N LEU A 54 -5.94 -13.09 -4.45
CA LEU A 54 -6.64 -14.35 -4.16
C LEU A 54 -7.05 -15.07 -5.45
N LEU A 55 -7.52 -14.37 -6.49
CA LEU A 55 -7.80 -15.00 -7.78
C LEU A 55 -6.54 -15.60 -8.43
N VAL A 56 -5.44 -14.86 -8.49
CA VAL A 56 -4.17 -15.36 -9.04
C VAL A 56 -3.69 -16.59 -8.26
N LEU A 57 -3.83 -16.57 -6.94
CA LEU A 57 -3.53 -17.71 -6.08
C LEU A 57 -4.44 -18.91 -6.40
N VAL A 58 -5.74 -18.70 -6.57
CA VAL A 58 -6.68 -19.75 -6.98
C VAL A 58 -6.30 -20.33 -8.34
N PHE A 59 -5.95 -19.50 -9.33
CA PHE A 59 -5.50 -19.98 -10.64
C PHE A 59 -4.21 -20.80 -10.55
N LEU A 60 -3.25 -20.38 -9.72
CA LEU A 60 -2.00 -21.13 -9.49
C LEU A 60 -2.25 -22.46 -8.77
N TYR A 61 -3.24 -22.54 -7.87
CA TYR A 61 -3.60 -23.79 -7.20
C TYR A 61 -4.09 -24.87 -8.17
N PHE A 62 -4.90 -24.45 -9.15
CA PHE A 62 -5.48 -25.30 -10.18
C PHE A 62 -4.59 -25.52 -11.40
N ASP A 63 -3.36 -24.98 -11.43
CA ASP A 63 -2.43 -25.16 -12.55
C ASP A 63 -2.08 -26.66 -12.74
N PRO A 64 -2.44 -27.29 -13.87
CA PRO A 64 -2.16 -28.70 -14.13
C PRO A 64 -0.67 -28.98 -14.38
N THR A 65 0.15 -27.95 -14.63
CA THR A 65 1.59 -28.08 -14.91
C THR A 65 2.47 -27.99 -13.66
N LYS A 66 1.86 -27.97 -12.48
CA LYS A 66 2.56 -27.76 -11.20
C LYS A 66 3.71 -28.74 -10.93
N ASN A 67 3.64 -29.98 -11.40
CA ASN A 67 4.63 -31.02 -11.08
C ASN A 67 5.72 -31.28 -12.15
N SER A 68 5.77 -30.55 -13.27
CA SER A 68 6.55 -30.99 -14.44
C SER A 68 8.01 -30.53 -14.52
N TRP A 69 8.48 -29.60 -13.68
CA TRP A 69 9.80 -28.95 -13.80
C TRP A 69 10.45 -28.70 -12.43
N SER A 70 11.74 -28.97 -12.25
CA SER A 70 12.46 -28.60 -11.01
C SER A 70 13.56 -27.57 -11.30
N LEU A 71 13.59 -26.48 -10.53
CA LEU A 71 14.65 -25.45 -10.62
C LEU A 71 16.03 -26.05 -10.32
N GLN A 72 16.06 -27.14 -9.56
CA GLN A 72 17.24 -27.94 -9.24
C GLN A 72 17.89 -28.54 -10.50
N GLN A 73 17.11 -28.86 -11.53
CA GLN A 73 17.62 -29.31 -12.84
C GLN A 73 18.12 -28.15 -13.72
N VAL A 74 17.58 -26.94 -13.56
CA VAL A 74 17.90 -25.79 -14.42
C VAL A 74 19.07 -24.96 -13.88
N LEU A 75 19.14 -24.76 -12.57
CA LEU A 75 20.20 -23.96 -11.93
C LEU A 75 21.45 -24.76 -11.56
N GLY A 76 21.44 -26.08 -11.76
CA GLY A 76 22.59 -26.96 -11.57
C GLY A 76 23.25 -26.79 -10.19
N GLY A 77 22.69 -27.45 -9.16
CA GLY A 77 23.35 -27.70 -7.87
C GLY A 77 24.35 -26.67 -7.35
N GLN A 78 24.04 -25.37 -7.39
CA GLN A 78 24.95 -24.37 -6.86
C GLN A 78 24.84 -24.32 -5.33
N ASP A 79 25.91 -24.72 -4.65
CA ASP A 79 26.02 -24.83 -3.18
C ASP A 79 25.56 -23.57 -2.43
N PHE A 80 25.72 -22.39 -3.05
CA PHE A 80 25.37 -21.11 -2.46
C PHE A 80 23.86 -20.90 -2.26
N LEU A 81 23.04 -21.21 -3.28
CA LEU A 81 21.58 -21.08 -3.18
C LEU A 81 21.00 -22.10 -2.19
N PHE A 82 21.61 -23.28 -2.11
CA PHE A 82 21.19 -24.31 -1.17
C PHE A 82 21.51 -23.89 0.27
N TRP A 83 22.71 -23.34 0.51
CA TRP A 83 23.11 -22.80 1.81
C TRP A 83 22.20 -21.66 2.29
N SER A 84 21.81 -20.74 1.39
CA SER A 84 20.90 -19.64 1.72
C SER A 84 19.46 -20.08 2.01
N LEU A 85 19.06 -21.30 1.64
CA LEU A 85 17.68 -21.79 1.69
C LEU A 85 17.49 -23.05 2.55
N ASP A 86 18.51 -23.40 3.35
CA ASP A 86 18.57 -24.55 4.27
C ASP A 86 17.60 -24.47 5.48
N GLY A 87 16.58 -23.61 5.43
CA GLY A 87 15.55 -23.47 6.47
C GLY A 87 15.97 -22.70 7.72
N ARG A 88 17.26 -22.37 7.87
CA ARG A 88 17.72 -21.49 8.96
C ARG A 88 17.32 -20.04 8.67
N ALA A 89 16.56 -19.43 9.57
CA ALA A 89 16.09 -18.05 9.44
C ALA A 89 17.22 -17.04 9.16
N GLN A 90 18.43 -17.27 9.69
CA GLN A 90 19.61 -16.41 9.46
C GLN A 90 20.07 -16.42 7.99
N ASN A 91 20.03 -17.57 7.33
CA ASN A 91 20.46 -17.73 5.94
C ASN A 91 19.41 -17.17 4.96
N MET A 92 18.14 -17.24 5.38
CA MET A 92 16.97 -16.70 4.70
C MET A 92 16.96 -15.16 4.63
N VAL A 93 17.73 -14.46 5.49
CA VAL A 93 17.85 -12.99 5.51
C VAL A 93 18.40 -12.45 4.19
N MET A 94 19.35 -13.14 3.55
CA MET A 94 19.92 -12.65 2.29
C MET A 94 18.87 -12.66 1.17
N VAL A 95 18.13 -13.75 1.05
CA VAL A 95 17.04 -13.90 0.07
C VAL A 95 15.95 -12.87 0.31
N PHE A 96 15.60 -12.65 1.57
CA PHE A 96 14.67 -11.61 1.98
C PHE A 96 15.09 -10.23 1.44
N PHE A 97 16.35 -9.83 1.64
CA PHE A 97 16.83 -8.53 1.15
C PHE A 97 16.88 -8.45 -0.37
N ILE A 98 17.20 -9.54 -1.07
CA ILE A 98 17.15 -9.57 -2.54
C ILE A 98 15.75 -9.23 -3.04
N PHE A 99 14.71 -9.92 -2.54
CA PHE A 99 13.33 -9.65 -2.96
C PHE A 99 12.83 -8.29 -2.48
N PHE A 100 13.25 -7.84 -1.29
CA PHE A 100 12.98 -6.49 -0.82
C PHE A 100 13.51 -5.44 -1.80
N PHE A 101 14.78 -5.52 -2.19
CA PHE A 101 15.38 -4.55 -3.11
C PHE A 101 14.82 -4.65 -4.53
N LEU A 102 14.57 -5.86 -5.02
CA LEU A 102 13.91 -6.06 -6.32
C LEU A 102 12.55 -5.38 -6.35
N GLU A 103 11.71 -5.61 -5.34
CA GLU A 103 10.40 -4.97 -5.30
C GLU A 103 10.51 -3.45 -5.09
N TRP A 104 11.44 -3.00 -4.25
CA TRP A 104 11.69 -1.58 -4.01
C TRP A 104 12.05 -0.81 -5.30
N ILE A 105 12.86 -1.42 -6.17
CA ILE A 105 13.31 -0.85 -7.44
C ILE A 105 12.22 -0.93 -8.50
N PHE A 106 11.65 -2.11 -8.71
CA PHE A 106 10.76 -2.37 -9.86
C PHE A 106 9.30 -1.99 -9.61
N ARG A 107 8.86 -1.95 -8.34
CA ARG A 107 7.50 -1.56 -7.90
C ARG A 107 6.40 -2.28 -8.67
N LYS A 108 6.51 -3.61 -8.82
CA LYS A 108 5.55 -4.43 -9.57
C LYS A 108 4.64 -5.16 -8.59
N ASP A 109 3.59 -4.43 -8.17
CA ASP A 109 2.61 -4.75 -7.12
C ASP A 109 2.05 -6.18 -7.02
N VAL A 110 2.10 -7.02 -8.04
CA VAL A 110 1.62 -8.42 -7.94
C VAL A 110 2.61 -9.41 -8.57
N LEU A 111 3.48 -8.94 -9.45
CA LEU A 111 4.31 -9.79 -10.31
C LEU A 111 5.27 -10.68 -9.51
N PHE A 112 6.00 -10.11 -8.54
CA PHE A 112 6.97 -10.89 -7.76
C PHE A 112 6.30 -11.89 -6.83
N ILE A 113 5.16 -11.53 -6.22
CA ILE A 113 4.39 -12.47 -5.41
C ILE A 113 3.89 -13.62 -6.30
N SER A 114 3.34 -13.35 -7.49
CA SER A 114 2.91 -14.40 -8.41
C SER A 114 4.05 -15.32 -8.87
N ILE A 115 5.23 -14.75 -9.14
CA ILE A 115 6.43 -15.52 -9.51
C ILE A 115 6.87 -16.43 -8.36
N LEU A 116 6.83 -15.93 -7.11
CA LEU A 116 7.19 -16.71 -5.93
C LEU A 116 6.21 -17.86 -5.65
N PHE A 117 4.91 -17.62 -5.83
CA PHE A 117 3.89 -18.66 -5.72
C PHE A 117 4.01 -19.71 -6.83
N TYR A 118 4.41 -19.32 -8.04
CA TYR A 118 4.71 -20.25 -9.14
C TYR A 118 5.89 -21.17 -8.81
N PHE A 119 6.94 -20.64 -8.17
CA PHE A 119 8.12 -21.41 -7.78
C PHE A 119 7.87 -22.38 -6.62
N LEU A 120 6.92 -22.08 -5.73
CA LEU A 120 6.60 -22.94 -4.58
C LEU A 120 6.11 -24.34 -4.98
N LEU A 121 5.51 -24.46 -6.17
CA LEU A 121 4.98 -25.73 -6.68
C LEU A 121 6.08 -26.75 -7.04
N LYS A 122 7.38 -26.38 -6.93
CA LYS A 122 8.48 -27.11 -7.58
C LYS A 122 9.46 -27.85 -6.65
N SER A 123 9.77 -27.40 -5.43
CA SER A 123 10.58 -28.19 -4.44
C SER A 123 10.53 -27.67 -2.99
N ASP A 124 11.07 -28.41 -2.02
CA ASP A 124 11.17 -28.04 -0.59
C ASP A 124 11.90 -26.71 -0.34
N VAL A 125 13.05 -26.55 -0.99
CA VAL A 125 13.89 -25.34 -0.92
C VAL A 125 13.12 -24.10 -1.40
N HIS A 126 12.09 -24.31 -2.23
CA HIS A 126 11.26 -23.23 -2.75
C HIS A 126 10.23 -22.73 -1.73
N LEU A 127 9.89 -23.50 -0.68
CA LEU A 127 9.02 -23.00 0.38
C LEU A 127 9.70 -21.88 1.15
N ASN A 128 10.96 -22.08 1.55
CA ASN A 128 11.76 -21.08 2.26
C ASN A 128 12.03 -19.86 1.38
N LEU A 129 12.34 -20.08 0.10
CA LEU A 129 12.50 -19.02 -0.90
C LEU A 129 11.19 -18.22 -1.08
N ALA A 130 10.07 -18.91 -1.22
CA ALA A 130 8.79 -18.28 -1.48
C ALA A 130 8.29 -17.50 -0.26
N LEU A 131 8.41 -18.06 0.95
CA LEU A 131 8.05 -17.36 2.17
C LEU A 131 8.90 -16.10 2.36
N THR A 132 10.23 -16.21 2.27
CA THR A 132 11.14 -15.08 2.43
C THR A 132 10.97 -14.03 1.36
N GLY A 133 10.77 -14.45 0.12
CA GLY A 133 10.49 -13.56 -1.00
C GLY A 133 9.17 -12.81 -0.80
N VAL A 134 8.13 -13.49 -0.33
CA VAL A 134 6.82 -12.88 -0.04
C VAL A 134 6.97 -11.87 1.10
N LEU A 135 7.63 -12.25 2.19
CA LEU A 135 7.89 -11.37 3.32
C LEU A 135 8.67 -10.11 2.89
N GLY A 136 9.76 -10.28 2.13
CA GLY A 136 10.59 -9.18 1.64
C GLY A 136 9.84 -8.25 0.68
N THR A 137 9.05 -8.82 -0.23
CA THR A 137 8.21 -8.08 -1.18
C THR A 137 7.13 -7.28 -0.43
N MET A 138 6.47 -7.88 0.55
CA MET A 138 5.45 -7.20 1.37
C MET A 138 6.06 -6.08 2.21
N LEU A 139 7.22 -6.30 2.86
CA LEU A 139 7.88 -5.25 3.62
C LEU A 139 8.31 -4.08 2.72
N ALA A 140 8.84 -4.35 1.53
CA ALA A 140 9.25 -3.29 0.60
C ALA A 140 8.08 -2.38 0.25
N ARG A 141 6.90 -2.95 0.03
CA ARG A 141 5.67 -2.19 -0.25
C ARG A 141 5.23 -1.35 0.93
N ASP A 142 5.13 -1.96 2.10
CA ASP A 142 4.67 -1.25 3.30
C ASP A 142 5.69 -0.16 3.67
N THR A 143 6.98 -0.39 3.46
CA THR A 143 8.04 0.61 3.67
C THR A 143 7.98 1.74 2.65
N TYR A 144 7.73 1.45 1.37
CA TYR A 144 7.57 2.47 0.34
C TYR A 144 6.35 3.35 0.63
N MET A 145 5.22 2.72 0.96
CA MET A 145 3.99 3.40 1.31
C MET A 145 4.15 4.21 2.60
N TRP A 146 4.88 3.69 3.60
CA TRP A 146 5.26 4.44 4.78
C TRP A 146 6.11 5.65 4.41
N TRP A 147 7.12 5.49 3.56
CA TRP A 147 8.03 6.58 3.16
C TRP A 147 7.29 7.77 2.51
N LEU A 148 6.16 7.53 1.84
CA LEU A 148 5.32 8.60 1.27
C LEU A 148 4.91 9.66 2.30
N HIS A 149 4.82 9.33 3.59
CA HIS A 149 4.46 10.32 4.63
C HIS A 149 5.41 11.53 4.67
N ILE A 150 6.68 11.36 4.30
CA ILE A 150 7.68 12.45 4.32
C ILE A 150 7.26 13.57 3.38
N ASP A 151 6.69 13.21 2.25
CA ASP A 151 6.27 14.13 1.19
C ASP A 151 4.87 14.73 1.45
N LEU A 152 4.16 14.23 2.47
CA LEU A 152 2.86 14.75 2.88
C LEU A 152 3.01 15.96 3.79
N VAL A 153 2.03 16.85 3.83
CA VAL A 153 1.97 17.98 4.77
C VAL A 153 0.78 17.75 5.72
N SER A 154 0.69 18.50 6.82
CA SER A 154 -0.51 18.62 7.70
C SER A 154 -0.95 17.36 8.49
N GLU A 155 -2.22 17.30 8.89
CA GLU A 155 -2.92 16.15 9.48
C GLU A 155 -2.89 14.91 8.58
N SER A 156 -2.84 15.08 7.25
CA SER A 156 -2.76 13.96 6.31
C SER A 156 -1.48 13.16 6.48
N ARG A 157 -0.36 13.84 6.77
CA ARG A 157 0.89 13.19 7.18
C ARG A 157 0.72 12.36 8.45
N ILE A 158 0.04 12.91 9.46
CA ILE A 158 -0.14 12.26 10.77
C ILE A 158 -1.01 11.01 10.61
N LEU A 159 -2.12 11.14 9.89
CA LEU A 159 -3.04 10.04 9.61
C LEU A 159 -2.33 8.92 8.85
N TRP A 160 -1.67 9.26 7.74
CA TRP A 160 -0.96 8.31 6.90
C TRP A 160 0.17 7.60 7.64
N LYS A 161 1.00 8.36 8.39
CA LYS A 161 2.07 7.79 9.21
C LYS A 161 1.52 6.80 10.23
N ARG A 162 0.41 7.11 10.91
CA ARG A 162 -0.18 6.21 11.91
C ARG A 162 -0.67 4.91 11.27
N ILE A 163 -1.40 5.00 10.16
CA ILE A 163 -1.92 3.82 9.45
C ILE A 163 -0.77 2.95 8.96
N MET A 164 0.21 3.54 8.26
CA MET A 164 1.34 2.79 7.75
C MET A 164 2.21 2.19 8.86
N SER A 165 2.34 2.86 10.00
CA SER A 165 3.01 2.29 11.18
C SER A 165 2.26 1.09 11.76
N MET A 166 0.92 1.12 11.79
CA MET A 166 0.11 -0.03 12.22
C MET A 166 0.23 -1.19 11.24
N GLU A 167 0.29 -0.91 9.93
CA GLU A 167 0.49 -1.94 8.91
C GLU A 167 1.88 -2.57 8.98
N LEU A 168 2.93 -1.77 9.19
CA LEU A 168 4.29 -2.28 9.42
C LEU A 168 4.37 -3.12 10.70
N LEU A 169 3.74 -2.68 11.79
CA LEU A 169 3.68 -3.46 13.02
C LEU A 169 2.93 -4.78 12.82
N GLY A 170 1.80 -4.75 12.11
CA GLY A 170 1.05 -5.95 11.75
C GLY A 170 1.84 -6.89 10.85
N TRP A 171 2.63 -6.34 9.93
CA TRP A 171 3.59 -7.10 9.13
C TRP A 171 4.62 -7.81 10.01
N PHE A 172 5.26 -7.12 10.97
CA PHE A 172 6.24 -7.72 11.87
C PHE A 172 5.65 -8.90 12.66
N ILE A 173 4.45 -8.71 13.23
CA ILE A 173 3.75 -9.76 13.99
C ILE A 173 3.44 -10.95 13.07
N GLY A 174 2.86 -10.70 11.89
CA GLY A 174 2.52 -11.75 10.92
C GLY A 174 3.74 -12.50 10.38
N ALA A 175 4.85 -11.80 10.14
CA ALA A 175 6.11 -12.38 9.70
C ALA A 175 6.71 -13.31 10.76
N ILE A 176 6.75 -12.86 12.03
CA ILE A 176 7.22 -13.69 13.16
C ILE A 176 6.36 -14.95 13.29
N LEU A 177 5.03 -14.80 13.30
CA LEU A 177 4.12 -15.95 13.40
C LEU A 177 4.29 -16.94 12.24
N SER A 178 4.50 -16.43 11.02
CA SER A 178 4.73 -17.27 9.84
C SER A 178 6.05 -18.03 9.94
N LEU A 179 7.13 -17.40 10.43
CA LEU A 179 8.42 -18.06 10.63
C LEU A 179 8.38 -19.09 11.77
N VAL A 180 7.74 -18.77 12.90
CA VAL A 180 7.56 -19.72 14.01
C VAL A 180 6.73 -20.93 13.56
N SER A 181 5.70 -20.68 12.76
CA SER A 181 4.87 -21.76 12.21
C SER A 181 5.66 -22.61 11.20
N LEU A 182 6.51 -22.00 10.37
CA LEU A 182 7.40 -22.72 9.46
C LEU A 182 8.31 -23.69 10.22
N ASP A 183 8.97 -23.23 11.28
CA ASP A 183 9.85 -24.06 12.12
C ASP A 183 9.06 -25.20 12.78
N TYR A 184 7.87 -24.90 13.32
CA TYR A 184 7.00 -25.90 13.92
C TYR A 184 6.59 -26.98 12.92
N PHE A 185 6.08 -26.61 11.74
CA PHE A 185 5.63 -27.58 10.73
C PHE A 185 6.79 -28.37 10.12
N HIS A 186 7.99 -27.78 10.00
CA HIS A 186 9.20 -28.53 9.65
C HIS A 186 9.53 -29.59 10.71
N SER A 187 9.46 -29.24 12.00
CA SER A 187 9.74 -30.19 13.09
C SER A 187 8.77 -31.38 13.13
N GLN A 188 7.54 -31.17 12.66
CA GLN A 188 6.50 -32.20 12.58
C GLN A 188 6.52 -33.00 11.26
N GLY A 189 7.45 -32.72 10.34
CA GLY A 189 7.56 -33.42 9.06
C GLY A 189 6.45 -33.10 8.04
N PHE A 190 5.74 -31.98 8.21
CA PHE A 190 4.55 -31.63 7.42
C PHE A 190 4.86 -31.32 5.93
N PHE A 191 6.11 -30.97 5.60
CA PHE A 191 6.48 -30.48 4.27
C PHE A 191 7.14 -31.51 3.34
N HIS A 192 7.00 -32.82 3.55
CA HIS A 192 7.66 -33.86 2.72
C HIS A 192 7.44 -33.72 1.19
N GLN A 193 8.38 -34.27 0.39
CA GLN A 193 8.49 -34.12 -1.08
C GLN A 193 7.20 -34.35 -1.90
N SER A 194 6.26 -35.17 -1.40
CA SER A 194 4.98 -35.47 -2.05
C SER A 194 3.84 -34.50 -1.69
N MET A 195 4.02 -33.60 -0.72
CA MET A 195 2.98 -32.74 -0.15
C MET A 195 3.03 -31.30 -0.68
N THR A 196 3.04 -31.13 -2.01
CA THR A 196 3.00 -29.81 -2.66
C THR A 196 1.76 -28.99 -2.27
N SER A 197 0.62 -29.63 -1.99
CA SER A 197 -0.59 -28.96 -1.48
C SER A 197 -0.37 -28.32 -0.11
N GLY A 198 0.25 -29.03 0.83
CA GLY A 198 0.48 -28.52 2.19
C GLY A 198 1.44 -27.33 2.23
N ARG A 199 2.44 -27.29 1.34
CA ARG A 199 3.34 -26.13 1.18
C ARG A 199 2.61 -24.90 0.65
N PHE A 200 1.73 -25.12 -0.33
CA PHE A 200 0.97 -24.04 -0.95
C PHE A 200 -0.07 -23.47 0.01
N GLU A 201 -0.80 -24.35 0.71
CA GLU A 201 -1.74 -24.00 1.77
C GLU A 201 -1.05 -23.22 2.88
N PHE A 202 0.16 -23.64 3.28
CA PHE A 202 0.95 -22.92 4.27
C PHE A 202 1.28 -21.50 3.80
N LEU A 203 1.83 -21.31 2.59
CA LEU A 203 2.19 -19.97 2.11
C LEU A 203 0.97 -19.06 1.95
N ILE A 204 -0.15 -19.60 1.43
CA ILE A 204 -1.42 -18.86 1.40
C ILE A 204 -1.83 -18.45 2.81
N THR A 205 -1.79 -19.38 3.75
CA THR A 205 -2.15 -19.12 5.14
C THR A 205 -1.26 -18.04 5.75
N SER A 206 0.05 -18.04 5.48
CA SER A 206 0.97 -16.98 5.90
C SER A 206 0.59 -15.62 5.31
N VAL A 207 0.29 -15.56 4.02
CA VAL A 207 -0.13 -14.30 3.36
C VAL A 207 -1.46 -13.78 3.94
N ILE A 208 -2.45 -14.66 4.09
CA ILE A 208 -3.75 -14.34 4.69
C ILE A 208 -3.56 -13.87 6.14
N LEU A 209 -2.72 -14.55 6.92
CA LEU A 209 -2.44 -14.21 8.31
C LEU A 209 -1.85 -12.80 8.42
N ILE A 210 -0.87 -12.45 7.58
CA ILE A 210 -0.27 -11.11 7.58
C ILE A 210 -1.33 -10.07 7.25
N TYR A 211 -2.10 -10.26 6.16
CA TYR A 211 -3.14 -9.30 5.80
C TYR A 211 -4.26 -9.20 6.84
N ALA A 212 -4.63 -10.30 7.48
CA ALA A 212 -5.64 -10.33 8.53
C ALA A 212 -5.18 -9.55 9.77
N ILE A 213 -3.93 -9.73 10.21
CA ILE A 213 -3.37 -8.98 11.34
C ILE A 213 -3.29 -7.49 10.99
N GLN A 214 -2.76 -7.13 9.81
CA GLN A 214 -2.72 -5.74 9.34
C GLN A 214 -4.12 -5.12 9.33
N PHE A 215 -5.10 -5.82 8.77
CA PHE A 215 -6.50 -5.40 8.75
C PHE A 215 -7.04 -5.17 10.17
N LEU A 216 -6.86 -6.12 11.08
CA LEU A 216 -7.36 -6.01 12.45
C LEU A 216 -6.73 -4.82 13.19
N MET A 217 -5.42 -4.59 13.02
CA MET A 217 -4.73 -3.46 13.66
C MET A 217 -5.24 -2.11 13.14
N VAL A 218 -5.38 -1.97 11.82
CA VAL A 218 -5.88 -0.73 11.21
C VAL A 218 -7.36 -0.52 11.54
N ALA A 219 -8.18 -1.57 11.51
CA ALA A 219 -9.60 -1.50 11.85
C ALA A 219 -9.83 -1.15 13.33
N ALA A 220 -9.08 -1.77 14.25
CA ALA A 220 -9.14 -1.43 15.67
C ALA A 220 -8.74 0.02 15.90
N TRP A 221 -7.62 0.46 15.31
CA TRP A 221 -7.19 1.85 15.40
C TRP A 221 -8.23 2.82 14.81
N GLY A 222 -8.77 2.51 13.63
CA GLY A 222 -9.79 3.31 12.94
C GLY A 222 -11.09 3.41 13.73
N HIS A 223 -11.50 2.34 14.41
CA HIS A 223 -12.66 2.33 15.30
C HIS A 223 -12.50 3.32 16.47
N PHE A 224 -11.35 3.33 17.15
CA PHE A 224 -11.11 4.29 18.24
C PHE A 224 -10.90 5.72 17.74
N GLN A 225 -10.28 5.89 16.57
CA GLN A 225 -10.13 7.21 15.97
C GLN A 225 -11.48 7.79 15.53
N PHE A 226 -12.43 6.95 15.11
CA PHE A 226 -13.80 7.33 14.78
C PHE A 226 -14.60 7.85 16.00
N GLN A 227 -14.32 7.33 17.20
CA GLN A 227 -15.04 7.73 18.43
C GLN A 227 -14.60 9.10 18.97
N LYS A 228 -13.47 9.65 18.51
CA LYS A 228 -13.07 11.01 18.86
C LYS A 228 -14.01 11.98 18.17
N LYS A 229 -14.93 12.58 18.93
CA LYS A 229 -15.74 13.72 18.46
C LYS A 229 -14.77 14.82 18.05
N LYS A 230 -14.54 14.98 16.76
CA LYS A 230 -13.83 16.14 16.23
C LYS A 230 -14.81 17.30 16.16
N GLU A 231 -14.42 18.45 16.70
CA GLU A 231 -15.21 19.66 16.49
C GLU A 231 -15.24 20.00 14.99
N PRO A 232 -16.33 20.56 14.45
CA PRO A 232 -16.41 20.95 13.03
C PRO A 232 -15.28 21.89 12.58
N ALA A 233 -14.66 22.61 13.52
CA ALA A 233 -13.52 23.48 13.31
C ALA A 233 -12.15 22.74 13.20
N GLU A 234 -12.09 21.45 13.58
CA GLU A 234 -10.88 20.62 13.55
C GLU A 234 -10.69 19.83 12.24
N PHE A 235 -11.51 20.11 11.24
CA PHE A 235 -11.21 19.73 9.85
C PHE A 235 -10.86 20.96 9.03
N PRO A 236 -9.72 21.63 9.26
CA PRO A 236 -9.21 22.51 8.23
C PRO A 236 -8.89 21.63 7.01
N ILE A 237 -9.22 22.15 5.83
CA ILE A 237 -9.05 21.41 4.60
C ILE A 237 -7.55 21.48 4.26
N HIS A 238 -6.85 20.37 4.43
CA HIS A 238 -5.40 20.42 4.55
C HIS A 238 -4.67 19.84 3.34
N TYR A 239 -4.58 20.61 2.27
CA TYR A 239 -4.05 20.18 0.98
C TYR A 239 -2.56 19.84 0.99
N SER A 240 -2.24 18.58 1.26
CA SER A 240 -0.91 17.98 1.13
C SER A 240 -0.54 17.66 -0.34
N THR A 241 -1.26 18.23 -1.30
CA THR A 241 -1.73 17.42 -2.42
C THR A 241 -0.90 17.49 -3.68
N ALA A 242 0.07 18.39 -3.77
CA ALA A 242 0.92 18.51 -4.95
C ALA A 242 1.84 17.28 -5.19
N ASN A 243 2.20 16.51 -4.15
CA ASN A 243 3.12 15.38 -4.28
C ASN A 243 2.43 14.04 -4.61
N TRP A 244 1.15 13.87 -4.25
CA TRP A 244 0.38 12.68 -4.61
C TRP A 244 0.25 12.55 -6.14
N PHE A 245 -0.09 13.63 -6.84
CA PHE A 245 -0.32 13.56 -8.29
C PHE A 245 0.94 13.29 -9.12
N LEU A 246 2.11 13.77 -8.68
CA LEU A 246 3.36 13.52 -9.39
C LEU A 246 3.81 12.06 -9.35
N ARG A 247 3.40 11.30 -8.33
CA ARG A 247 3.88 9.93 -8.12
C ARG A 247 2.91 8.85 -8.59
N PHE A 248 1.65 9.18 -8.82
CA PHE A 248 0.62 8.16 -9.09
C PHE A 248 -0.13 8.43 -10.40
N ARG A 249 -0.20 7.39 -11.24
CA ARG A 249 -1.08 7.34 -12.42
C ARG A 249 -2.53 7.27 -11.94
N MET A 250 -3.13 8.45 -11.76
CA MET A 250 -4.54 8.58 -11.38
C MET A 250 -5.44 8.30 -12.58
N ARG A 251 -6.63 7.72 -12.36
CA ARG A 251 -7.60 7.51 -13.44
C ARG A 251 -8.02 8.87 -14.04
N PRO A 252 -8.28 8.96 -15.36
CA PRO A 252 -8.72 10.20 -16.00
C PRO A 252 -9.93 10.82 -15.29
N TYR A 253 -10.97 10.03 -15.02
CA TYR A 253 -12.17 10.51 -14.33
C TYR A 253 -11.89 11.06 -12.92
N PHE A 254 -11.04 10.37 -12.15
CA PHE A 254 -10.69 10.84 -10.81
C PHE A 254 -9.79 12.09 -10.88
N LYS A 255 -8.84 12.14 -11.82
CA LYS A 255 -8.04 13.33 -12.13
C LYS A 255 -8.94 14.53 -12.45
N THR A 256 -9.94 14.37 -13.32
CA THR A 256 -10.88 15.43 -13.71
C THR A 256 -11.73 15.90 -12.53
N ASN A 257 -12.26 14.99 -11.71
CA ASN A 257 -13.06 15.36 -10.54
C ASN A 257 -12.22 16.13 -9.51
N VAL A 258 -10.98 15.70 -9.31
CA VAL A 258 -10.03 16.35 -8.42
C VAL A 258 -9.58 17.71 -8.96
N GLN A 259 -9.36 17.86 -10.26
CA GLN A 259 -9.11 19.14 -10.92
C GLN A 259 -10.27 20.12 -10.68
N ALA A 260 -11.51 19.71 -10.99
CA ALA A 260 -12.69 20.55 -10.82
C ALA A 260 -12.89 21.00 -9.35
N GLN A 261 -12.65 20.10 -8.39
CA GLN A 261 -12.67 20.48 -6.98
C GLN A 261 -11.54 21.44 -6.60
N THR A 262 -10.32 21.19 -7.08
CA THR A 262 -9.17 22.06 -6.81
C THR A 262 -9.42 23.48 -7.29
N GLU A 263 -9.97 23.64 -8.49
CA GLU A 263 -10.35 24.95 -9.06
C GLU A 263 -11.45 25.64 -8.24
N LYS A 264 -12.48 24.88 -7.82
CA LYS A 264 -13.52 25.39 -6.94
C LYS A 264 -12.94 25.93 -5.63
N TYR A 265 -12.05 25.18 -4.97
CA TYR A 265 -11.43 25.60 -3.72
C TYR A 265 -10.47 26.77 -3.87
N LEU A 266 -9.72 26.82 -4.98
CA LEU A 266 -8.90 27.98 -5.33
C LEU A 266 -9.73 29.25 -5.40
N SER A 267 -10.87 29.21 -6.10
CA SER A 267 -11.75 30.37 -6.22
C SER A 267 -12.34 30.81 -4.86
N LEU A 268 -12.72 29.84 -4.02
CA LEU A 268 -13.26 30.10 -2.69
C LEU A 268 -12.23 30.71 -1.73
N HIS A 269 -11.01 30.14 -1.67
CA HIS A 269 -9.95 30.66 -0.78
C HIS A 269 -9.45 32.02 -1.23
N GLN A 270 -9.38 32.27 -2.55
CA GLN A 270 -9.07 33.58 -3.09
C GLN A 270 -10.13 34.60 -2.67
N LYS A 271 -11.41 34.25 -2.80
CA LYS A 271 -12.53 35.10 -2.36
C LYS A 271 -12.48 35.41 -0.85
N ASN A 272 -12.27 34.40 -0.01
CA ASN A 272 -12.19 34.57 1.44
C ASN A 272 -11.00 35.45 1.86
N LEU A 273 -9.86 35.32 1.17
CA LEU A 273 -8.70 36.19 1.38
C LEU A 273 -9.00 37.64 0.99
N ASP A 274 -9.72 37.85 -0.10
CA ASP A 274 -10.10 39.18 -0.55
C ASP A 274 -11.14 39.81 0.39
N GLU A 275 -12.08 39.04 0.94
CA GLU A 275 -13.00 39.48 2.02
C GLU A 275 -12.24 39.85 3.30
N LEU A 276 -11.26 39.05 3.73
CA LEU A 276 -10.45 39.34 4.93
C LEU A 276 -9.61 40.62 4.79
N LYS A 277 -9.15 40.96 3.58
CA LYS A 277 -8.43 42.23 3.32
C LYS A 277 -9.32 43.46 3.49
N THR A 278 -10.64 43.32 3.36
CA THR A 278 -11.59 44.43 3.59
C THR A 278 -11.78 44.74 5.08
N ILE A 279 -11.40 43.82 5.97
CA ILE A 279 -11.45 44.01 7.42
C ILE A 279 -10.20 44.81 7.85
N LYS A 280 -10.41 46.06 8.27
CA LYS A 280 -9.36 47.08 8.49
C LYS A 280 -8.32 46.77 9.59
N ASP A 281 -8.51 45.76 10.44
CA ASP A 281 -7.61 45.43 11.55
C ASP A 281 -6.87 44.09 11.35
N LEU A 282 -5.84 44.12 10.51
CA LEU A 282 -4.86 43.04 10.38
C LEU A 282 -3.59 43.38 11.16
N SER A 283 -3.71 43.56 12.49
CA SER A 283 -2.52 43.54 13.34
C SER A 283 -1.96 42.10 13.39
N PRO A 284 -0.64 41.89 13.43
CA PRO A 284 -0.02 40.56 13.32
C PRO A 284 -0.37 39.60 14.47
N VAL A 285 -1.00 40.10 15.53
CA VAL A 285 -1.44 39.33 16.72
C VAL A 285 -2.96 39.04 16.65
N SER A 286 -3.69 39.64 15.71
CA SER A 286 -5.13 39.45 15.60
C SER A 286 -5.48 38.09 14.99
N ILE A 287 -6.59 37.50 15.44
CA ILE A 287 -7.17 36.26 14.89
C ILE A 287 -7.30 36.34 13.35
N PRO A 288 -7.75 37.47 12.75
CA PRO A 288 -7.76 37.67 11.29
C PRO A 288 -6.40 37.50 10.58
N ALA A 289 -5.30 37.97 11.17
CA ALA A 289 -3.98 37.84 10.58
C ALA A 289 -3.50 36.38 10.54
N LYS A 290 -3.77 35.62 11.61
CA LYS A 290 -3.47 34.19 11.67
C LYS A 290 -4.28 33.39 10.65
N ILE A 291 -5.56 33.72 10.47
CA ILE A 291 -6.44 33.10 9.46
C ILE A 291 -5.95 33.43 8.04
N SER A 292 -5.58 34.69 7.78
CA SER A 292 -5.04 35.12 6.48
C SER A 292 -3.74 34.38 6.13
N GLN A 293 -2.84 34.19 7.09
CA GLN A 293 -1.59 33.45 6.89
C GLN A 293 -1.84 31.97 6.54
N ILE A 294 -2.78 31.32 7.23
CA ILE A 294 -3.19 29.93 6.95
C ILE A 294 -3.76 29.84 5.53
N LEU A 295 -4.72 30.69 5.17
CA LEU A 295 -5.35 30.71 3.85
C LEU A 295 -4.34 30.99 2.72
N GLN A 296 -3.35 31.88 2.94
CA GLN A 296 -2.29 32.12 1.95
C GLN A 296 -1.40 30.90 1.74
N SER A 297 -1.07 30.19 2.82
CA SER A 297 -0.28 28.95 2.72
C SER A 297 -1.06 27.86 1.96
N GLU A 298 -2.36 27.73 2.22
CA GLU A 298 -3.27 26.79 1.55
C GLU A 298 -3.43 27.13 0.06
N LEU A 299 -3.63 28.41 -0.26
CA LEU A 299 -3.75 28.89 -1.64
C LEU A 299 -2.46 28.62 -2.45
N THR A 300 -1.30 28.75 -1.82
CA THR A 300 0.00 28.45 -2.46
C THR A 300 0.11 26.97 -2.81
N LEU A 301 -0.30 26.08 -1.90
CA LEU A 301 -0.32 24.63 -2.11
C LEU A 301 -1.34 24.21 -3.18
N LEU A 302 -2.52 24.82 -3.19
CA LEU A 302 -3.54 24.58 -4.22
C LEU A 302 -3.09 25.02 -5.62
N LYS A 303 -2.41 26.17 -5.74
CA LYS A 303 -1.82 26.62 -7.01
C LYS A 303 -0.74 25.65 -7.51
N LEU A 304 0.12 25.18 -6.61
CA LEU A 304 1.11 24.15 -6.93
C LEU A 304 0.43 22.86 -7.42
N ALA A 305 -0.62 22.39 -6.74
CA ALA A 305 -1.37 21.20 -7.14
C ALA A 305 -2.06 21.38 -8.52
N SER A 306 -2.73 22.50 -8.77
CA SER A 306 -3.37 22.83 -10.05
C SER A 306 -2.36 22.87 -11.21
N SER A 307 -1.20 23.49 -10.99
CA SER A 307 -0.13 23.51 -12.01
C SER A 307 0.39 22.11 -12.35
N ARG A 308 0.44 21.20 -11.37
CA ARG A 308 0.89 19.81 -11.57
C ARG A 308 -0.19 18.92 -12.17
N LEU A 309 -1.46 19.26 -11.99
CA LEU A 309 -2.59 18.55 -12.60
C LEU A 309 -2.74 18.84 -14.09
N THR A 310 -2.22 19.97 -14.56
CA THR A 310 -2.33 20.45 -15.96
C THR A 310 -1.13 20.08 -16.83
N ILE A 311 -0.01 19.65 -16.22
CA ILE A 311 1.14 19.12 -16.94
C ILE A 311 0.86 17.65 -17.26
N ASP A 312 0.68 17.34 -18.54
CA ASP A 312 0.58 15.98 -19.09
C ASP A 312 1.96 15.41 -19.44
#